data_AF-A0A9E0KYY8-F1
#
_entry.id   AF-A0A9E0KYY8-F1
#
_cell.length_a   1.000
_cell.length_b   1.000
_cell.length_c   1.000
_cell.angle_alpha   90.00
_cell.angle_beta   90.00
_cell.angle_gamma   90.00
#
_symmetry.space_group_name_H-M   'P 1'
#
loop_
_entity.id
_entity.type
_entity.pdbx_description
1 polymer ?
#
loop_
_entity_poly.entity_id
_entity_poly.type
_entity_poly.pdbx_seq_one_letter_code
_entity_poly.pdbx_strand_id
1 'polypeptide(L)' 'MMQAKESMMIDRNVGNPFHGAALLDEQGREIPITEEMIMRACDELMKLCQFPGKIN' A
#
# COMPACT_ATOMS: atom_id res chain seq x y z
N MET A 1 21.26 -24.61 -27.86
CA MET A 1 20.14 -23.63 -27.88
C MET A 1 20.03 -23.00 -26.51
N MET A 2 20.61 -21.81 -26.32
CA MET A 2 20.34 -20.97 -25.15
C MET A 2 19.38 -19.89 -25.63
N GLN A 3 18.14 -19.95 -25.18
CA GLN A 3 17.20 -18.86 -25.40
C GLN A 3 17.43 -17.86 -24.26
N ALA A 4 18.12 -16.76 -24.58
CA ALA A 4 18.34 -15.66 -23.66
C ALA A 4 17.01 -14.94 -23.47
N LYS A 5 16.34 -15.26 -22.36
CA LYS A 5 15.48 -14.39 -21.55
C LYS A 5 15.54 -12.91 -21.96
N GLU A 6 14.60 -12.50 -22.81
CA GLU A 6 14.22 -11.11 -22.96
C GLU A 6 13.56 -10.67 -21.65
N SER A 7 14.37 -10.13 -20.75
CA SER A 7 13.88 -9.33 -19.64
C SER A 7 13.22 -8.10 -20.24
N MET A 8 11.89 -8.02 -20.10
CA MET A 8 11.09 -6.89 -20.52
C MET A 8 11.64 -5.60 -19.90
N MET A 9 12.48 -4.88 -20.65
CA MET A 9 12.76 -3.48 -20.37
C MET A 9 11.52 -2.70 -20.80
N ILE A 10 10.58 -2.57 -19.88
CA ILE A 10 9.51 -1.58 -19.99
C ILE A 10 10.20 -0.22 -19.85
N ASP A 11 10.28 0.49 -20.96
CA ASP A 11 10.70 1.88 -21.05
C ASP A 11 9.86 2.71 -20.06
N ARG A 12 10.46 3.04 -18.91
CA ARG A 12 9.84 3.91 -17.90
C ARG A 12 9.98 5.34 -18.40
N ASN A 13 9.18 5.67 -19.42
CA ASN A 13 8.93 7.05 -19.81
C ASN A 13 8.62 7.84 -18.51
N VAL A 14 9.46 8.85 -18.23
CA VAL A 14 9.48 9.66 -17.01
C VAL A 14 8.29 10.63 -17.03
N GLY A 15 7.08 10.08 -17.08
CA GLY A 15 5.83 10.77 -16.77
C GLY A 15 5.52 10.53 -15.30
N ASN A 16 4.92 11.52 -14.64
CA ASN A 16 4.53 11.52 -13.23
C ASN A 16 4.31 10.10 -12.64
N PRO A 17 5.16 9.60 -11.73
CA PRO A 17 5.11 8.24 -11.18
C PRO A 17 3.95 8.05 -10.18
N PHE A 18 3.01 8.98 -10.10
CA PHE A 18 1.86 8.87 -9.22
C PHE A 18 0.87 7.84 -9.76
N HIS A 19 1.04 6.60 -9.32
CA HIS A 19 0.04 5.55 -9.42
C HIS A 19 -0.90 5.69 -8.23
N GLY A 20 -1.95 6.49 -8.38
CA GLY A 20 -3.03 6.53 -7.40
C GLY A 20 -3.62 5.13 -7.18
N ALA A 21 -3.94 4.78 -5.94
CA ALA A 21 -4.64 3.56 -5.58
C ALA A 21 -5.98 3.92 -4.93
N ALA A 22 -7.00 3.13 -5.23
CA ALA A 22 -8.34 3.26 -4.64
C ALA A 22 -8.66 2.00 -3.84
N LEU A 23 -9.37 2.16 -2.73
CA LEU A 23 -9.98 1.04 -2.01
C LEU A 23 -11.28 0.67 -2.72
N LEU A 24 -11.44 -0.61 -3.04
CA LEU A 24 -12.64 -1.12 -3.70
C LEU A 24 -13.39 -2.08 -2.79
N ASP A 25 -14.71 -2.09 -2.88
CA ASP A 25 -15.56 -3.05 -2.20
C ASP A 25 -15.69 -4.38 -2.97
N GLU A 26 -16.54 -5.26 -2.42
CA GLU A 26 -17.00 -6.55 -2.96
C GLU A 26 -17.32 -6.52 -4.47
N GLN A 27 -17.88 -5.40 -4.89
CA GLN A 27 -18.50 -5.18 -6.19
C GLN A 27 -17.63 -4.28 -7.08
N GLY A 28 -16.41 -3.94 -6.64
CA GLY A 28 -15.47 -3.10 -7.37
C GLY A 28 -15.79 -1.61 -7.30
N ARG A 29 -16.65 -1.17 -6.38
CA ARG A 29 -16.98 0.26 -6.19
C ARG A 29 -15.94 0.90 -5.28
N GLU A 30 -15.58 2.14 -5.57
CA GLU A 30 -14.68 2.92 -4.73
C GLU A 30 -15.29 3.17 -3.35
N ILE A 31 -14.53 2.88 -2.30
CA ILE A 31 -14.85 3.23 -0.92
C ILE A 31 -13.94 4.41 -0.52
N PRO A 32 -14.51 5.56 -0.12
CA PRO A 32 -13.70 6.66 0.40
C PRO A 32 -13.07 6.26 1.73
N ILE A 33 -11.80 6.63 1.93
CA ILE A 33 -11.15 6.50 3.23
C ILE A 33 -11.78 7.51 4.19
N THR A 34 -12.32 7.04 5.31
CA THR A 34 -12.92 7.87 6.35
C THR A 34 -12.03 7.96 7.59
N GLU A 35 -12.25 8.99 8.42
CA GLU A 35 -11.55 9.14 9.70
C GLU A 35 -11.76 7.92 10.62
N GLU A 36 -12.98 7.38 10.67
CA GLU A 36 -13.30 6.18 11.44
C GLU A 36 -12.42 4.99 11.03
N MET A 37 -12.23 4.78 9.72
CA MET A 37 -11.36 3.70 9.22
C MET A 37 -9.92 3.87 9.71
N ILE A 38 -9.40 5.11 9.69
CA ILE A 38 -8.05 5.42 10.17
C ILE A 38 -7.94 5.18 11.68
N MET A 39 -8.90 5.67 12.47
CA MET A 39 -8.89 5.48 13.92
C MET A 39 -8.87 4.01 14.31
N ARG A 40 -9.74 3.19 13.71
CA ARG A 40 -9.78 1.74 13.96
C ARG A 40 -8.45 1.06 13.62
N ALA A 41 -7.85 1.41 12.48
CA ALA A 41 -6.56 0.85 12.08
C ALA A 41 -5.44 1.22 13.07
N CYS A 42 -5.42 2.47 13.55
CA CYS A 42 -4.49 2.91 14.60
C CYS A 42 -4.71 2.15 15.92
N ASP A 43 -5.97 1.96 16.34
CA ASP A 43 -6.31 1.22 17.56
C ASP A 43 -5.87 -0.25 17.50
N GLU A 44 -6.06 -0.90 16.35
CA GLU A 44 -5.57 -2.26 16.12
C GLU A 44 -4.04 -2.31 16.13
N LEU A 45 -3.38 -1.35 15.47
CA LEU A 45 -1.94 -1.26 15.45
C LEU A 45 -1.34 -1.09 16.85
N MET A 46 -1.95 -0.24 17.70
CA MET A 46 -1.50 -0.03 19.08
C MET A 46 -1.53 -1.31 19.92
N LYS A 47 -2.45 -2.25 19.65
CA LYS A 47 -2.49 -3.55 20.34
C LYS A 47 -1.35 -4.47 19.92
N LEU A 48 -0.88 -4.33 18.69
CA LEU A 48 0.18 -5.18 18.10
C LEU A 48 1.57 -4.62 18.36
N CYS A 49 1.70 -3.30 18.47
CA CYS A 49 2.98 -2.64 18.69
C CYS A 49 3.43 -2.75 20.15
N GLN A 50 4.56 -3.41 20.37
CA GLN A 50 5.33 -3.24 21.61
C GLN A 50 6.18 -1.99 21.47
N PHE A 51 5.71 -0.88 22.04
CA PHE A 51 6.53 0.31 22.12
C PHE A 51 7.70 0.04 23.08
N PRO A 52 8.96 0.34 22.69
CA PRO A 52 10.05 0.28 23.64
C PRO A 52 9.70 1.19 24.81
N GLY A 53 9.61 0.62 26.01
CA GLY A 53 9.30 1.35 27.23
C GLY A 53 10.26 2.52 27.39
N LYS A 54 9.76 3.68 27.81
CA LYS A 54 10.65 4.79 28.17
C LYS A 54 11.55 4.32 29.31
N ILE A 55 12.86 4.35 29.08
CA ILE A 55 13.85 4.16 30.13
C ILE A 55 13.72 5.39 31.03
N ASN A 56 13.26 5.18 32.26
CA ASN A 56 13.11 6.23 33.29
C ASN A 56 14.48 6.74 33.75
#